data_AF-A0A8T5A302-F1
#
_entry.id   AF-A0A8T5A302-F1
#
_cell.length_a   1.000
_cell.length_b   1.000
_cell.length_c   1.000
_cell.angle_alpha   90.00
_cell.angle_beta   90.00
_cell.angle_gamma   90.00
#
_symmetry.space_group_name_H-M   'P 1'
#
loop_
_entity.id
_entity.type
_entity.pdbx_description
1 polymer ?
#
loop_
_entity_poly.entity_id
_entity_poly.type
_entity_poly.pdbx_seq_one_letter_code
_entity_poly.pdbx_strand_id
1 'polypeptide(L)'
;MLKALNAIRFGILSPDEIRRLSVVEIQTPETYDEDGAPISGGLMDGRLGTLEPRQRCRTCGNTSLNCPGHFGHIELAVPVIHVEFAKYIHRLLLATCRGCGRILLPDDEIAELREKLEEERSLFGKVSEEIILEVLRRAKKYKRGRQCPHCGARQKNVKFLKPTTFYEVEGEEEEGEEEEVAPEGVSQRLTPSMIREWLERIKDEDLPLLGFDPSIARPEWMVLQVLPVPPVDVRPSIILESGIRAEDDLTHKLVDIIRINQRLRENIEAGAPTLIIEDLSELLQYHVTTYFDNEVSGIPPARHRSGRPLKSLAQRLKGKEGRFRGNLSGKRVDYSARTVISPDPNLDINEVGVPVHIATRLTVPETVTERNIEEMRRLIINGPYKHPGALYIIRPDGKRVRLEFVTDREKVAAAIEPGFIVERHL
;
A
#
# COMPACT_ATOMS: atom_id res chain seq x y z
N MET A 1 -6.55 0.26 -29.39
CA MET A 1 -7.39 1.00 -28.42
C MET A 1 -6.89 0.71 -27.03
N LEU A 2 -6.43 1.73 -26.30
CA LEU A 2 -6.09 1.59 -24.89
C LEU A 2 -7.39 1.42 -24.10
N LYS A 3 -7.49 0.37 -23.28
CA LYS A 3 -8.66 0.17 -22.41
C LYS A 3 -8.59 1.18 -21.25
N ALA A 4 -9.69 1.90 -21.01
CA ALA A 4 -9.82 2.74 -19.83
C ALA A 4 -10.25 1.92 -18.61
N LEU A 5 -9.84 2.36 -17.42
CA LEU A 5 -10.29 1.77 -16.15
C LEU A 5 -11.73 2.20 -15.85
N ASN A 6 -12.65 1.24 -15.70
CA ASN A 6 -14.05 1.50 -15.40
C ASN A 6 -14.33 1.62 -13.89
N ALA A 7 -13.83 0.67 -13.10
CA ALA A 7 -14.05 0.62 -11.66
C ALA A 7 -12.88 -0.06 -10.94
N ILE A 8 -12.74 0.24 -9.63
CA ILE A 8 -11.78 -0.41 -8.72
C ILE A 8 -12.59 -1.08 -7.62
N ARG A 9 -12.35 -2.39 -7.40
CA ARG A 9 -12.94 -3.15 -6.30
C ARG A 9 -11.86 -3.38 -5.25
N PHE A 10 -12.11 -2.90 -4.03
CA PHE A 10 -11.21 -3.07 -2.90
C PHE A 10 -11.57 -4.34 -2.15
N GLY A 11 -10.56 -5.03 -1.62
CA GLY A 11 -10.71 -6.24 -0.84
C GLY A 11 -9.52 -6.52 0.06
N ILE A 12 -9.57 -7.66 0.74
CA ILE A 12 -8.47 -8.15 1.57
C ILE A 12 -7.78 -9.25 0.78
N LEU A 13 -6.45 -9.19 0.67
CA LEU A 13 -5.69 -10.22 -0.04
C LEU A 13 -5.70 -11.52 0.75
N SER A 14 -6.14 -12.60 0.11
CA SER A 14 -6.06 -13.93 0.70
C SER A 14 -4.61 -14.44 0.76
N PRO A 15 -4.27 -15.33 1.70
CA PRO A 15 -2.94 -15.96 1.75
C PRO A 15 -2.55 -16.62 0.42
N ASP A 16 -3.50 -17.27 -0.25
CA ASP A 16 -3.25 -17.98 -1.52
C ASP A 16 -3.04 -17.02 -2.69
N GLU A 17 -3.73 -15.88 -2.71
CA GLU A 17 -3.47 -14.82 -3.68
C GLU A 17 -2.09 -14.20 -3.46
N ILE A 18 -1.69 -13.96 -2.21
CA ILE A 18 -0.36 -13.42 -1.89
C ILE A 18 0.73 -14.36 -2.41
N ARG A 19 0.60 -15.68 -2.14
CA ARG A 19 1.54 -16.69 -2.65
C ARG A 19 1.56 -16.74 -4.17
N ARG A 20 0.40 -16.62 -4.83
CA ARG A 20 0.28 -16.62 -6.31
C ARG A 20 0.87 -15.37 -6.96
N LEU A 21 0.69 -14.21 -6.34
CA LEU A 21 1.26 -12.94 -6.81
C LEU A 21 2.77 -12.88 -6.60
N SER A 22 3.27 -13.68 -5.65
CA SER A 22 4.67 -13.67 -5.30
C SER A 22 5.53 -14.43 -6.30
N VAL A 23 6.67 -13.83 -6.65
CA VAL A 23 7.68 -14.46 -7.52
C VAL A 23 8.76 -15.22 -6.75
N VAL A 24 8.89 -14.95 -5.45
CA VAL A 24 9.92 -15.53 -4.59
C VAL A 24 9.51 -15.46 -3.12
N GLU A 25 9.77 -16.55 -2.40
CA GLU A 25 9.71 -16.59 -0.94
C GLU A 25 10.99 -15.98 -0.37
N ILE A 26 10.86 -15.00 0.52
CA ILE A 26 12.00 -14.35 1.17
C ILE A 26 12.32 -15.10 2.45
N GLN A 27 13.50 -15.71 2.46
CA GLN A 27 13.97 -16.51 3.59
C GLN A 27 15.12 -15.83 4.31
N THR A 28 16.02 -15.15 3.60
CA THR A 28 17.23 -14.58 4.22
C THR A 28 17.05 -13.12 4.63
N PRO A 29 17.50 -12.74 5.84
CA PRO A 29 17.44 -11.34 6.29
C PRO A 29 18.56 -10.47 5.70
N GLU A 30 19.61 -11.07 5.14
CA GLU A 30 20.73 -10.36 4.53
C GLU A 30 20.37 -9.86 3.13
N THR A 31 20.78 -8.64 2.80
CA THR A 31 20.44 -7.97 1.54
C THR A 31 21.50 -8.17 0.45
N TYR A 32 22.78 -8.01 0.80
CA TYR A 32 23.92 -8.14 -0.10
C TYR A 32 24.98 -9.05 0.50
N ASP A 33 25.72 -9.73 -0.37
CA ASP A 33 26.90 -10.51 0.01
C ASP A 33 28.15 -9.62 0.23
N GLU A 34 29.26 -10.24 0.61
CA GLU A 34 30.55 -9.56 0.83
C GLU A 34 31.07 -8.84 -0.42
N ASP A 35 30.70 -9.33 -1.61
CA ASP A 35 31.04 -8.75 -2.91
C ASP A 35 30.09 -7.61 -3.33
N GLY A 36 29.06 -7.32 -2.53
CA GLY A 36 28.07 -6.28 -2.78
C GLY A 36 26.99 -6.65 -3.80
N ALA A 37 26.90 -7.92 -4.19
CA ALA A 37 25.85 -8.44 -5.06
C ALA A 37 24.59 -8.84 -4.25
N PRO A 38 23.39 -8.73 -4.83
CA PRO A 38 22.17 -9.09 -4.12
C PRO A 38 22.07 -10.60 -3.87
N ILE A 39 21.75 -10.97 -2.64
CA ILE A 39 21.58 -12.37 -2.23
C ILE A 39 20.28 -12.94 -2.81
N SER A 40 20.34 -14.18 -3.32
CA SER A 40 19.16 -14.89 -3.80
C SER A 40 18.31 -15.39 -2.63
N GLY A 41 16.99 -15.19 -2.69
CA GLY A 41 16.08 -15.46 -1.57
C GLY A 41 16.09 -14.39 -0.47
N GLY A 42 16.84 -13.29 -0.68
CA GLY A 42 16.89 -12.14 0.22
C GLY A 42 16.00 -10.98 -0.24
N LEU A 43 15.94 -9.92 0.56
CA LEU A 43 15.09 -8.75 0.29
C LEU A 43 15.50 -7.94 -0.95
N MET A 44 16.70 -8.14 -1.50
CA MET A 44 17.15 -7.49 -2.73
C MET A 44 17.24 -8.44 -3.93
N ASP A 45 16.57 -9.60 -3.86
CA ASP A 45 16.57 -10.58 -4.95
C ASP A 45 16.20 -9.92 -6.30
N GLY A 46 17.02 -10.15 -7.33
CA GLY A 46 16.81 -9.59 -8.67
C GLY A 46 15.52 -10.05 -9.37
N ARG A 47 14.77 -11.00 -8.79
CA ARG A 47 13.40 -11.34 -9.20
C ARG A 47 12.37 -10.30 -8.77
N LEU A 48 12.59 -9.58 -7.67
CA LEU A 48 11.67 -8.56 -7.15
C LEU A 48 11.70 -7.25 -7.94
N GLY A 49 12.72 -7.05 -8.78
CA GLY A 49 12.91 -5.85 -9.58
C GLY A 49 14.39 -5.51 -9.75
N THR A 50 14.67 -4.36 -10.35
CA THR A 50 16.04 -3.86 -10.49
C THR A 50 16.07 -2.35 -10.42
N LEU A 51 16.96 -1.80 -9.60
CA LEU A 51 17.18 -0.36 -9.49
C LEU A 51 18.30 0.13 -10.41
N GLU A 52 19.24 -0.75 -10.74
CA GLU A 52 20.46 -0.42 -11.47
C GLU A 52 20.17 -0.26 -12.98
N PRO A 53 20.48 0.88 -13.63
CA PRO A 53 20.10 1.17 -15.02
C PRO A 53 20.53 0.14 -16.06
N ARG A 54 21.65 -0.57 -15.81
CA ARG A 54 22.22 -1.57 -16.73
C ARG A 54 21.81 -3.00 -16.40
N GLN A 55 21.25 -3.22 -15.21
CA GLN A 55 20.83 -4.54 -14.78
C GLN A 55 19.43 -4.83 -15.34
N ARG A 56 19.18 -6.09 -15.67
CA ARG A 56 17.87 -6.57 -16.11
C ARG A 56 17.22 -7.36 -14.99
N CYS A 57 15.92 -7.15 -14.80
CA CYS A 57 15.14 -7.92 -13.86
C CYS A 57 15.10 -9.40 -14.28
N ARG A 58 15.28 -10.32 -13.33
CA ARG A 58 15.25 -11.77 -13.60
C ARG A 58 13.85 -12.29 -13.95
N THR A 59 12.80 -11.56 -13.58
CA THR A 59 11.40 -11.96 -13.80
C THR A 59 10.86 -11.44 -15.13
N CYS A 60 10.94 -10.13 -15.39
CA CYS A 60 10.39 -9.54 -16.62
C CYS A 60 11.42 -9.26 -17.72
N GLY A 61 12.73 -9.34 -17.45
CA GLY A 61 13.79 -9.03 -18.41
C GLY A 61 13.96 -7.55 -18.74
N ASN A 62 13.08 -6.67 -18.24
CA ASN A 62 13.15 -5.23 -18.43
C ASN A 62 14.28 -4.59 -17.60
N THR A 63 14.72 -3.41 -18.04
CA THR A 63 15.60 -2.52 -17.28
C THR A 63 14.81 -1.74 -16.22
N SER A 64 15.51 -1.06 -15.31
CA SER A 64 14.89 -0.35 -14.17
C SER A 64 13.76 0.62 -14.56
N LEU A 65 13.89 1.34 -15.69
CA LEU A 65 12.87 2.29 -16.13
C LEU A 65 11.54 1.64 -16.54
N ASN A 66 11.59 0.42 -17.08
CA ASN A 66 10.43 -0.28 -17.65
C ASN A 66 9.99 -1.49 -16.79
N CYS A 67 10.69 -1.75 -15.69
CA CYS A 67 10.33 -2.79 -14.74
C CYS A 67 9.20 -2.25 -13.83
N PRO A 68 8.04 -2.92 -13.75
CA PRO A 68 6.96 -2.50 -12.84
C PRO A 68 7.21 -2.88 -11.37
N GLY A 69 8.22 -3.72 -11.12
CA GLY A 69 8.46 -4.37 -9.85
C GLY A 69 7.60 -5.62 -9.65
N HIS A 70 8.10 -6.57 -8.85
CA HIS A 70 7.44 -7.84 -8.57
C HIS A 70 7.39 -8.12 -7.07
N PHE A 71 6.26 -8.62 -6.59
CA PHE A 71 6.05 -8.88 -5.17
C PHE A 71 6.76 -10.15 -4.71
N GLY A 72 7.28 -10.12 -3.49
CA GLY A 72 7.74 -11.29 -2.74
C GLY A 72 6.72 -11.67 -1.68
N HIS A 73 6.98 -12.75 -0.94
CA HIS A 73 6.22 -13.07 0.26
C HIS A 73 7.12 -13.64 1.36
N ILE A 74 6.69 -13.49 2.60
CA ILE A 74 7.30 -14.13 3.78
C ILE A 74 6.22 -15.02 4.40
N GLU A 75 6.53 -16.31 4.55
CA GLU A 75 5.69 -17.25 5.29
C GLU A 75 5.92 -17.05 6.79
N LEU A 76 4.90 -16.60 7.52
CA LEU A 76 5.01 -16.36 8.96
C LEU A 76 4.96 -17.70 9.72
N ALA A 77 5.82 -17.86 10.72
CA ALA A 77 5.90 -19.07 11.53
C ALA A 77 4.66 -19.27 12.40
N VAL A 78 4.03 -18.17 12.81
CA VAL A 78 2.75 -18.13 13.54
C VAL A 78 1.85 -17.06 12.93
N PRO A 79 0.52 -17.22 12.99
CA PRO A 79 -0.41 -16.20 12.53
C PRO A 79 -0.27 -14.89 13.32
N VAL A 80 -0.39 -13.75 12.64
CA VAL A 80 -0.23 -12.41 13.21
C VAL A 80 -1.47 -11.58 12.96
N ILE A 81 -1.96 -10.88 13.98
CA ILE A 81 -3.15 -10.03 13.85
C ILE A 81 -2.78 -8.74 13.14
N HIS A 82 -3.50 -8.38 12.07
CA HIS A 82 -3.30 -7.09 11.44
C HIS A 82 -3.87 -5.96 12.31
N VAL A 83 -3.04 -5.00 12.71
CA VAL A 83 -3.39 -3.94 13.69
C VAL A 83 -4.62 -3.12 13.29
N GLU A 84 -4.72 -2.72 12.02
CA GLU A 84 -5.85 -1.92 11.52
C GLU A 84 -7.18 -2.69 11.53
N PHE A 85 -7.13 -4.03 11.54
CA PHE A 85 -8.31 -4.89 11.56
C PHE A 85 -8.70 -5.36 12.97
N ALA A 86 -7.90 -5.06 14.00
CA ALA A 86 -8.15 -5.53 15.37
C ALA A 86 -9.54 -5.15 15.90
N LYS A 87 -10.02 -3.93 15.60
CA LYS A 87 -11.37 -3.48 15.98
C LYS A 87 -12.48 -4.28 15.27
N TYR A 88 -12.28 -4.64 14.01
CA TYR A 88 -13.25 -5.44 13.24
C TYR A 88 -13.28 -6.88 13.73
N ILE A 89 -12.11 -7.46 14.01
CA ILE A 89 -11.98 -8.77 14.66
C ILE A 89 -12.72 -8.75 15.99
N HIS A 90 -12.56 -7.72 16.83
CA HIS A 90 -13.30 -7.61 18.10
C HIS A 90 -14.82 -7.63 17.89
N ARG A 91 -15.33 -6.85 16.92
CA ARG A 91 -16.77 -6.82 16.59
C ARG A 91 -17.28 -8.19 16.16
N LEU A 92 -16.54 -8.90 15.33
CA LEU A 92 -16.88 -10.25 14.87
C LEU A 92 -16.88 -11.27 16.01
N LEU A 93 -15.85 -11.23 16.86
CA LEU A 93 -15.76 -12.09 18.04
C LEU A 93 -16.91 -11.84 19.01
N LEU A 94 -17.43 -10.62 19.12
CA LEU A 94 -18.58 -10.30 19.96
C LEU A 94 -19.93 -10.71 19.33
N ALA A 95 -20.01 -10.79 18.01
CA ALA A 95 -21.26 -11.08 17.31
C ALA A 95 -21.48 -12.58 17.04
N THR A 96 -20.40 -13.36 16.99
CA THR A 96 -20.45 -14.77 16.56
C THR A 96 -20.24 -15.72 17.73
N CYS A 97 -20.67 -16.97 17.52
CA CYS A 97 -20.48 -18.06 18.46
C CYS A 97 -19.13 -18.76 18.23
N ARG A 98 -18.36 -18.99 19.30
CA ARG A 98 -17.07 -19.72 19.25
C ARG A 98 -17.17 -21.16 18.72
N GLY A 99 -18.27 -21.84 19.05
CA GLY A 99 -18.53 -23.23 18.66
C GLY A 99 -18.99 -23.36 17.22
N CYS A 100 -20.19 -22.86 16.89
CA CYS A 100 -20.81 -23.06 15.58
C CYS A 100 -20.49 -21.99 14.52
N GLY A 101 -19.82 -20.89 14.87
CA GLY A 101 -19.50 -19.79 13.96
C GLY A 101 -20.69 -18.95 13.48
N ARG A 102 -21.93 -19.32 13.84
CA ARG A 102 -23.14 -18.55 13.52
C ARG A 102 -23.20 -17.24 14.29
N ILE A 103 -23.89 -16.26 13.72
CA ILE A 103 -24.26 -15.04 14.43
C ILE A 103 -25.13 -15.36 15.67
N LEU A 104 -24.96 -14.61 16.75
CA LEU A 104 -25.71 -14.79 18.00
C LEU A 104 -27.08 -14.11 17.91
N LEU A 105 -27.90 -14.52 16.95
CA LEU A 105 -29.27 -14.04 16.76
C LEU A 105 -30.19 -15.23 16.44
N PRO A 106 -31.46 -15.20 16.86
CA PRO A 106 -32.47 -16.15 16.40
C PRO A 106 -32.69 -16.03 14.89
N ASP A 107 -33.11 -17.13 14.24
CA ASP A 107 -33.33 -17.15 12.78
C ASP A 107 -34.43 -16.15 12.34
N ASP A 108 -35.42 -15.87 13.19
CA ASP A 108 -36.48 -14.88 12.92
C ASP A 108 -35.91 -13.45 12.80
N GLU A 109 -35.01 -13.07 13.72
CA GLU A 109 -34.35 -11.76 13.69
C GLU A 109 -33.36 -11.66 12.52
N ILE A 110 -32.71 -12.77 12.17
CA ILE A 110 -31.82 -12.84 11.00
C ILE A 110 -32.60 -12.57 9.72
N ALA A 111 -33.79 -13.14 9.56
CA ALA A 111 -34.64 -12.91 8.40
C ALA A 111 -35.09 -11.44 8.30
N GLU A 112 -35.55 -10.85 9.41
CA GLU A 112 -35.94 -9.44 9.49
C GLU A 112 -34.79 -8.51 9.07
N LEU A 113 -33.59 -8.75 9.59
CA LEU A 113 -32.41 -7.93 9.30
C LEU A 113 -31.92 -8.09 7.87
N ARG A 114 -32.03 -9.29 7.29
CA ARG A 114 -31.68 -9.55 5.88
C ARG A 114 -32.59 -8.78 4.93
N GLU A 115 -33.90 -8.74 5.20
CA GLU A 115 -34.85 -7.98 4.39
C GLU A 115 -34.52 -6.48 4.42
N LYS A 116 -34.28 -5.93 5.62
CA LYS A 116 -33.84 -4.53 5.79
C LYS A 116 -32.54 -4.21 5.05
N LEU A 117 -31.58 -5.13 5.08
CA LEU A 117 -30.30 -4.96 4.37
C LEU A 117 -30.48 -4.92 2.84
N GLU A 118 -31.35 -5.77 2.29
CA GLU A 118 -31.62 -5.80 0.86
C GLU A 118 -32.38 -4.54 0.40
N GLU A 119 -33.33 -4.06 1.21
CA GLU A 119 -34.05 -2.81 0.98
C GLU A 119 -33.10 -1.60 0.95
N GLU A 120 -32.21 -1.47 1.95
CA GLU A 120 -31.22 -0.39 1.95
C GLU A 120 -30.26 -0.49 0.77
N ARG A 121 -29.82 -1.70 0.43
CA ARG A 121 -28.91 -1.91 -0.70
C ARG A 121 -29.55 -1.52 -2.03
N SER A 122 -30.84 -1.79 -2.21
CA SER A 122 -31.64 -1.36 -3.35
C SER A 122 -31.78 0.16 -3.42
N LEU A 123 -32.08 0.81 -2.29
CA LEU A 123 -32.35 2.25 -2.23
C LEU A 123 -31.09 3.11 -2.33
N PHE A 124 -30.05 2.76 -1.59
CA PHE A 124 -28.86 3.60 -1.40
C PHE A 124 -27.61 3.05 -2.09
N GLY A 125 -27.66 1.82 -2.62
CA GLY A 125 -26.50 1.15 -3.24
C GLY A 125 -25.40 0.76 -2.24
N LYS A 126 -25.59 1.04 -0.95
CA LYS A 126 -24.67 0.77 0.16
C LYS A 126 -25.47 0.46 1.42
N VAL A 127 -24.88 -0.38 2.27
CA VAL A 127 -25.41 -0.67 3.61
C VAL A 127 -24.95 0.43 4.56
N SER A 128 -25.88 1.00 5.33
CA SER A 128 -25.56 2.00 6.34
C SER A 128 -24.81 1.36 7.51
N GLU A 129 -23.80 2.06 8.07
CA GLU A 129 -23.10 1.59 9.27
C GLU A 129 -24.04 1.42 10.48
N GLU A 130 -25.15 2.15 10.50
CA GLU A 130 -26.16 2.10 11.56
C GLU A 130 -26.82 0.72 11.70
N ILE A 131 -27.16 0.07 10.59
CA ILE A 131 -27.73 -1.29 10.61
C ILE A 131 -26.71 -2.28 11.18
N ILE A 132 -25.46 -2.20 10.73
CA ILE A 132 -24.40 -3.09 11.23
C ILE A 132 -24.23 -2.91 12.74
N LEU A 133 -24.29 -1.66 13.24
CA LEU A 133 -24.24 -1.38 14.67
C LEU A 133 -25.49 -1.89 15.41
N GLU A 134 -26.67 -1.88 14.80
CA GLU A 134 -27.87 -2.51 15.35
C GLU A 134 -27.70 -4.03 15.48
N VAL A 135 -27.24 -4.71 14.43
CA VAL A 135 -26.93 -6.14 14.43
C VAL A 135 -25.97 -6.48 15.57
N LEU A 136 -24.89 -5.72 15.72
CA LEU A 136 -23.91 -5.90 16.79
C LEU A 136 -24.51 -5.68 18.18
N ARG A 137 -25.38 -4.68 18.36
CA ARG A 137 -26.07 -4.43 19.64
C ARG A 137 -27.00 -5.58 20.02
N ARG A 138 -27.78 -6.10 19.06
CA ARG A 138 -28.66 -7.25 19.30
C ARG A 138 -27.85 -8.51 19.64
N ALA A 139 -26.79 -8.81 18.88
CA ALA A 139 -25.93 -9.96 19.12
C ALA A 139 -25.22 -9.91 20.48
N LYS A 140 -24.79 -8.71 20.93
CA LYS A 140 -24.22 -8.51 22.28
C LYS A 140 -25.17 -8.90 23.40
N LYS A 141 -26.49 -8.68 23.26
CA LYS A 141 -27.48 -9.08 24.27
C LYS A 141 -27.50 -10.60 24.44
N TYR A 142 -27.52 -11.34 23.34
CA TYR A 142 -27.48 -12.81 23.39
C TYR A 142 -26.13 -13.35 23.88
N LYS A 143 -25.03 -12.64 23.58
CA LYS A 143 -23.72 -12.98 24.15
C LYS A 143 -23.69 -12.81 25.68
N ARG A 144 -24.27 -11.72 26.20
CA ARG A 144 -24.48 -11.52 27.65
C ARG A 144 -25.40 -12.59 28.26
N GLY A 145 -26.39 -13.07 27.50
CA GLY A 145 -27.22 -14.23 27.85
C GLY A 145 -26.46 -15.56 27.93
N ARG A 146 -25.16 -15.60 27.60
CA ARG A 146 -24.21 -16.72 27.74
C ARG A 146 -24.57 -18.00 27.00
N GLN A 147 -25.63 -18.05 26.21
CA GLN A 147 -26.02 -19.24 25.47
C GLN A 147 -26.24 -18.91 23.99
N CYS A 148 -25.62 -19.71 23.11
CA CYS A 148 -25.86 -19.57 21.67
C CYS A 148 -27.27 -20.07 21.31
N PRO A 149 -28.08 -19.27 20.58
CA PRO A 149 -29.41 -19.69 20.12
C PRO A 149 -29.41 -20.94 19.22
N HIS A 150 -28.30 -21.20 18.50
CA HIS A 150 -28.25 -22.30 17.53
C HIS A 150 -27.65 -23.60 18.08
N CYS A 151 -26.56 -23.53 18.84
CA CYS A 151 -25.84 -24.72 19.31
C CYS A 151 -25.86 -24.92 20.82
N GLY A 152 -26.45 -23.99 21.59
CA GLY A 152 -26.49 -24.06 23.05
C GLY A 152 -25.13 -23.89 23.75
N ALA A 153 -24.04 -23.67 23.00
CA ALA A 153 -22.70 -23.51 23.57
C ALA A 153 -22.62 -22.28 24.49
N ARG A 154 -21.98 -22.44 25.65
CA ARG A 154 -21.76 -21.37 26.61
C ARG A 154 -20.82 -20.33 26.04
N GLN A 155 -21.28 -19.09 25.90
CA GLN A 155 -20.49 -17.98 25.39
C GLN A 155 -19.74 -17.28 26.52
N LYS A 156 -18.48 -16.95 26.25
CA LYS A 156 -17.64 -16.10 27.10
C LYS A 156 -17.55 -14.71 26.49
N ASN A 157 -17.38 -13.70 27.34
CA ASN A 157 -17.17 -12.32 26.89
C ASN A 157 -15.71 -12.14 26.45
N VAL A 158 -15.51 -11.29 25.44
CA VAL A 158 -14.18 -11.00 24.88
C VAL A 158 -13.85 -9.53 25.13
N LYS A 159 -12.86 -9.29 25.99
CA LYS A 159 -12.28 -7.95 26.21
C LYS A 159 -11.15 -7.72 25.21
N PHE A 160 -11.12 -6.52 24.62
CA PHE A 160 -10.08 -6.08 23.69
C PHE A 160 -9.20 -5.05 24.38
N LEU A 161 -7.93 -5.39 24.58
CA LEU A 161 -6.91 -4.47 25.04
C LEU A 161 -6.14 -3.95 23.82
N LYS A 162 -6.18 -2.63 23.64
CA LYS A 162 -5.46 -2.00 22.54
C LYS A 162 -3.96 -2.24 22.69
N PRO A 163 -3.23 -2.49 21.58
CA PRO A 163 -3.69 -2.40 20.20
C PRO A 163 -4.12 -3.72 19.55
N THR A 164 -3.70 -4.88 20.05
CA THR A 164 -3.91 -6.19 19.36
C THR A 164 -4.21 -7.36 20.29
N THR A 165 -4.41 -7.13 21.59
CA THR A 165 -4.54 -8.21 22.58
C THR A 165 -6.00 -8.48 22.92
N PHE A 166 -6.37 -9.76 23.01
CA PHE A 166 -7.73 -10.21 23.29
C PHE A 166 -7.75 -11.18 24.46
N TYR A 167 -8.72 -10.99 25.38
CA TYR A 167 -8.92 -11.85 26.54
C TYR A 167 -10.35 -12.38 26.57
N GLU A 168 -10.51 -13.67 26.82
CA GLU A 168 -11.79 -14.22 27.26
C GLU A 168 -11.91 -14.13 28.77
N VAL A 169 -13.02 -13.55 29.24
CA VAL A 169 -13.29 -13.36 30.66
C VAL A 169 -14.51 -14.18 31.08
N GLU A 170 -14.37 -14.90 32.19
CA GLU A 170 -15.47 -15.58 32.87
C GLU A 170 -16.05 -14.64 33.95
N GLY A 171 -16.98 -13.76 33.58
CA GLY A 171 -17.57 -12.78 34.53
C GLY A 171 -18.67 -11.92 33.90
N GLU A 172 -19.49 -11.27 34.73
CA GLU A 172 -20.36 -10.16 34.28
C GLU A 172 -19.49 -8.92 34.05
N GLU A 173 -19.79 -8.15 33.01
CA GLU A 173 -19.22 -6.81 32.88
C GLU A 173 -19.86 -5.95 33.97
N GLU A 174 -19.08 -5.47 34.95
CA GLU A 174 -19.46 -4.23 35.63
C GLU A 174 -19.33 -3.12 34.58
N GLU A 175 -20.45 -2.45 34.27
CA GLU A 175 -20.48 -1.29 33.39
C GLU A 175 -19.77 -0.13 34.11
N GLY A 176 -18.45 -0.08 34.00
CA GLY A 176 -17.61 0.94 34.58
C GLY A 176 -16.17 0.79 34.09
N GLU A 177 -15.73 1.79 33.33
CA GLU A 177 -14.35 2.06 32.94
C GLU A 177 -13.74 1.19 31.82
N GLU A 178 -13.38 1.85 30.71
CA GLU A 178 -12.37 1.39 29.75
C GLU A 178 -11.00 1.34 30.46
N GLU A 179 -10.82 0.45 31.43
CA GLU A 179 -9.51 0.29 32.05
C GLU A 179 -8.53 -0.32 31.03
N GLU A 180 -7.42 0.37 30.79
CA GLU A 180 -6.26 -0.11 30.02
C GLU A 180 -5.49 -1.23 30.74
N VAL A 181 -6.07 -1.82 31.79
CA VAL A 181 -5.44 -2.80 32.66
C VAL A 181 -5.99 -4.20 32.35
N ALA A 182 -5.11 -5.20 32.34
CA ALA A 182 -5.51 -6.59 32.18
C ALA A 182 -6.54 -6.98 33.28
N PRO A 183 -7.65 -7.65 32.93
CA PRO A 183 -8.72 -7.91 33.90
C PRO A 183 -8.24 -8.77 35.08
N GLU A 184 -8.56 -8.36 36.31
CA GLU A 184 -8.23 -9.05 37.59
C GLU A 184 -9.01 -10.36 37.83
N GLY A 185 -9.47 -11.05 36.77
CA GLY A 185 -10.16 -12.34 36.85
C GLY A 185 -9.39 -13.46 36.15
N VAL A 186 -9.88 -14.71 36.25
CA VAL A 186 -9.40 -15.84 35.45
C VAL A 186 -9.69 -15.53 33.98
N SER A 187 -8.72 -14.90 33.32
CA SER A 187 -8.82 -14.46 31.93
C SER A 187 -7.89 -15.32 31.08
N GLN A 188 -8.45 -15.95 30.05
CA GLN A 188 -7.67 -16.70 29.08
C GLN A 188 -7.32 -15.77 27.93
N ARG A 189 -6.03 -15.55 27.68
CA ARG A 189 -5.59 -14.83 26.49
C ARG A 189 -5.93 -15.63 25.23
N LEU A 190 -6.53 -14.97 24.25
CA LEU A 190 -6.76 -15.55 22.93
C LEU A 190 -5.52 -15.38 22.06
N THR A 191 -4.95 -16.49 21.60
CA THR A 191 -3.86 -16.46 20.63
C THR A 191 -4.39 -16.14 19.23
N PRO A 192 -3.57 -15.55 18.34
CA PRO A 192 -3.96 -15.31 16.94
C PRO A 192 -4.46 -16.56 16.22
N SER A 193 -3.88 -17.73 16.51
CA SER A 193 -4.32 -19.02 15.95
C SER A 193 -5.75 -19.35 16.37
N MET A 194 -6.09 -19.21 17.65
CA MET A 194 -7.44 -19.45 18.16
C MET A 194 -8.47 -18.49 17.55
N ILE A 195 -8.09 -17.21 17.39
CA ILE A 195 -8.94 -16.20 16.75
C ILE A 195 -9.19 -16.58 15.30
N ARG A 196 -8.15 -16.97 14.55
CA ARG A 196 -8.27 -17.38 13.16
C ARG A 196 -9.19 -18.59 12.99
N GLU A 197 -9.00 -19.63 13.80
CA GLU A 197 -9.88 -20.82 13.79
C GLU A 197 -11.35 -20.46 14.06
N TRP A 198 -11.60 -19.49 14.95
CA TRP A 198 -12.96 -18.99 15.18
C TRP A 198 -13.49 -18.30 13.93
N LEU A 199 -12.73 -17.38 13.35
CA LEU A 199 -13.13 -16.62 12.15
C LEU A 199 -13.38 -17.53 10.94
N GLU A 200 -12.60 -18.61 10.77
CA GLU A 200 -12.80 -19.62 9.71
C GLU A 200 -14.11 -20.40 9.84
N ARG A 201 -14.66 -20.53 11.06
CA ARG A 201 -15.94 -21.22 11.29
C ARG A 201 -17.15 -20.38 10.89
N ILE A 202 -16.99 -19.08 10.67
CA ILE A 202 -18.10 -18.19 10.32
C ILE A 202 -18.61 -18.56 8.93
N LYS A 203 -19.92 -18.74 8.80
CA LYS A 203 -20.55 -19.10 7.52
C LYS A 203 -20.68 -17.89 6.61
N ASP A 204 -20.54 -18.10 5.31
CA ASP A 204 -20.68 -17.06 4.28
C ASP A 204 -22.05 -16.38 4.29
N GLU A 205 -23.10 -17.10 4.70
CA GLU A 205 -24.47 -16.57 4.81
C GLU A 205 -24.63 -15.49 5.88
N ASP A 206 -23.75 -15.48 6.89
CA ASP A 206 -23.82 -14.55 8.03
C ASP A 206 -22.91 -13.34 7.83
N LEU A 207 -21.94 -13.40 6.92
CA LEU A 207 -20.99 -12.32 6.65
C LEU A 207 -21.65 -11.02 6.15
N PRO A 208 -22.65 -11.05 5.24
CA PRO A 208 -23.34 -9.84 4.80
C PRO A 208 -24.03 -9.07 5.94
N LEU A 209 -24.56 -9.78 6.95
CA LEU A 209 -25.18 -9.17 8.14
C LEU A 209 -24.17 -8.36 8.97
N LEU A 210 -22.89 -8.76 8.90
CA LEU A 210 -21.79 -8.13 9.63
C LEU A 210 -21.05 -7.10 8.77
N GLY A 211 -21.52 -6.85 7.54
CA GLY A 211 -20.92 -5.89 6.61
C GLY A 211 -19.73 -6.43 5.82
N PHE A 212 -19.57 -7.76 5.73
CA PHE A 212 -18.49 -8.41 4.99
C PHE A 212 -19.00 -9.08 3.72
N ASP A 213 -18.21 -8.99 2.65
CA ASP A 213 -18.45 -9.72 1.41
C ASP A 213 -17.61 -11.02 1.42
N PRO A 214 -18.25 -12.21 1.35
CA PRO A 214 -17.55 -13.49 1.42
C PRO A 214 -16.58 -13.71 0.25
N SER A 215 -16.77 -13.05 -0.89
CA SER A 215 -15.94 -13.25 -2.08
C SER A 215 -14.68 -12.37 -2.09
N ILE A 216 -14.68 -11.29 -1.30
CA ILE A 216 -13.65 -10.22 -1.39
C ILE A 216 -12.94 -9.99 -0.04
N ALA A 217 -13.60 -10.24 1.08
CA ALA A 217 -13.10 -9.89 2.40
C ALA A 217 -13.56 -10.92 3.45
N ARG A 218 -13.00 -12.13 3.38
CA ARG A 218 -13.20 -13.15 4.41
C ARG A 218 -12.51 -12.74 5.73
N PRO A 219 -13.16 -12.90 6.89
CA PRO A 219 -12.61 -12.45 8.17
C PRO A 219 -11.27 -13.07 8.57
N GLU A 220 -11.05 -14.34 8.24
CA GLU A 220 -9.82 -15.06 8.59
C GLU A 220 -8.58 -14.44 7.93
N TRP A 221 -8.74 -13.71 6.82
CA TRP A 221 -7.63 -13.03 6.14
C TRP A 221 -7.14 -11.78 6.90
N MET A 222 -7.90 -11.30 7.90
CA MET A 222 -7.42 -10.25 8.82
C MET A 222 -6.31 -10.75 9.76
N VAL A 223 -6.18 -12.06 9.91
CA VAL A 223 -5.08 -12.72 10.62
C VAL A 223 -4.08 -13.23 9.59
N LEU A 224 -2.96 -12.53 9.48
CA LEU A 224 -1.95 -12.74 8.47
C LEU A 224 -1.21 -14.06 8.73
N GLN A 225 -1.20 -14.94 7.72
CA GLN A 225 -0.28 -16.08 7.66
C GLN A 225 0.91 -15.81 6.74
N VAL A 226 0.67 -14.99 5.72
CA VAL A 226 1.67 -14.62 4.72
C VAL A 226 1.74 -13.10 4.65
N LEU A 227 2.95 -12.58 4.70
CA LEU A 227 3.19 -11.15 4.56
C LEU A 227 3.71 -10.85 3.14
N PRO A 228 3.02 -10.03 2.34
CA PRO A 228 3.51 -9.63 1.02
C PRO A 228 4.70 -8.68 1.18
N VAL A 229 5.78 -8.95 0.44
CA VAL A 229 6.97 -8.11 0.41
C VAL A 229 6.88 -7.17 -0.80
N PRO A 230 6.97 -5.84 -0.60
CA PRO A 230 6.91 -4.90 -1.71
C PRO A 230 8.12 -5.06 -2.65
N PRO A 231 7.93 -4.78 -3.95
CA PRO A 231 9.02 -4.73 -4.92
C PRO A 231 10.13 -3.77 -4.51
N VAL A 232 11.32 -3.96 -5.11
CA VAL A 232 12.50 -3.12 -4.86
C VAL A 232 12.24 -1.66 -5.24
N ASP A 233 11.44 -1.41 -6.28
CA ASP A 233 11.13 -0.06 -6.77
C ASP A 233 10.32 0.78 -5.76
N VAL A 234 9.59 0.11 -4.85
CA VAL A 234 8.86 0.76 -3.74
C VAL A 234 9.79 1.05 -2.54
N ARG A 235 10.94 0.37 -2.48
CA ARG A 235 11.92 0.39 -1.40
C ARG A 235 13.33 0.79 -1.90
N PRO A 236 13.49 1.94 -2.57
CA PRO A 236 14.76 2.29 -3.19
C PRO A 236 15.85 2.54 -2.14
N SER A 237 17.03 1.95 -2.36
CA SER A 237 18.23 2.28 -1.59
C SER A 237 18.83 3.60 -2.04
N ILE A 238 19.42 4.36 -1.12
CA ILE A 238 20.12 5.62 -1.41
C ILE A 238 21.61 5.39 -1.23
N ILE A 239 22.42 5.75 -2.23
CA ILE A 239 23.88 5.76 -2.09
C ILE A 239 24.28 7.13 -1.54
N LEU A 240 24.89 7.15 -0.36
CA LEU A 240 25.42 8.38 0.23
C LEU A 240 26.70 8.81 -0.51
N GLU A 241 27.10 10.07 -0.36
CA GLU A 241 28.34 10.60 -0.96
C GLU A 241 29.60 9.83 -0.51
N SER A 242 29.54 9.19 0.66
CA SER A 242 30.60 8.30 1.18
C SER A 242 30.70 6.95 0.45
N GLY A 243 29.82 6.66 -0.51
CA GLY A 243 29.74 5.38 -1.20
C GLY A 243 28.99 4.29 -0.41
N ILE A 244 28.59 4.56 0.83
CA ILE A 244 27.82 3.62 1.65
C ILE A 244 26.36 3.62 1.17
N ARG A 245 25.80 2.41 1.01
CA ARG A 245 24.37 2.20 0.72
C ARG A 245 23.55 2.37 1.99
N ALA A 246 22.65 3.34 2.00
CA ALA A 246 21.62 3.51 3.01
C ALA A 246 20.33 2.83 2.53
N GLU A 247 19.90 1.83 3.27
CA GLU A 247 18.68 1.09 2.99
C GLU A 247 17.42 1.87 3.34
N ASP A 248 16.32 1.53 2.65
CA ASP A 248 15.01 2.09 2.91
C ASP A 248 14.45 1.65 4.28
N ASP A 249 13.70 2.54 4.95
CA ASP A 249 13.08 2.28 6.26
C ASP A 249 12.20 1.01 6.27
N LEU A 250 11.50 0.69 5.16
CA LEU A 250 10.71 -0.55 5.04
C LEU A 250 11.61 -1.77 4.94
N THR A 251 12.72 -1.69 4.21
CA THR A 251 13.69 -2.78 4.10
C THR A 251 14.25 -3.12 5.48
N HIS A 252 14.67 -2.10 6.25
CA HIS A 252 15.17 -2.32 7.62
C HIS A 252 14.14 -3.06 8.49
N LYS A 253 12.87 -2.69 8.40
CA LYS A 253 11.83 -3.34 9.21
C LYS A 253 11.52 -4.76 8.74
N LEU A 254 11.55 -5.03 7.44
CA LEU A 254 11.40 -6.37 6.89
C LEU A 254 12.54 -7.29 7.31
N VAL A 255 13.77 -6.78 7.38
CA VAL A 255 14.93 -7.53 7.93
C VAL A 255 14.64 -7.96 9.37
N ASP A 256 14.14 -7.06 10.21
CA ASP A 256 13.80 -7.39 11.59
C ASP A 256 12.69 -8.46 11.67
N ILE A 257 11.66 -8.36 10.82
CA ILE A 257 10.57 -9.35 10.73
C ILE A 257 11.11 -10.72 10.34
N ILE A 258 11.99 -10.81 9.34
CA ILE A 258 12.56 -12.08 8.90
C ILE A 258 13.41 -12.72 10.00
N ARG A 259 14.25 -11.93 10.68
CA ARG A 259 15.10 -12.42 11.78
C ARG A 259 14.28 -13.02 12.92
N ILE A 260 13.25 -12.31 13.37
CA ILE A 260 12.40 -12.83 14.46
C ILE A 260 11.57 -14.03 14.00
N ASN A 261 11.10 -14.03 12.75
CA ASN A 261 10.33 -15.14 12.18
C ASN A 261 11.15 -16.43 12.06
N GLN A 262 12.41 -16.33 11.59
CA GLN A 262 13.35 -17.46 11.55
C GLN A 262 13.64 -17.98 12.95
N ARG A 263 14.00 -17.09 13.88
CA ARG A 263 14.27 -17.46 15.27
C ARG A 263 13.07 -18.14 15.90
N LEU A 264 11.85 -17.66 15.66
CA LEU A 264 10.63 -18.26 16.16
C LEU A 264 10.43 -19.68 15.58
N ARG A 265 10.62 -19.85 14.28
CA ARG A 265 10.53 -21.16 13.61
C ARG A 265 11.51 -22.17 14.19
N GLU A 266 12.78 -21.78 14.33
CA GLU A 266 13.84 -22.64 14.91
C GLU A 266 13.53 -23.04 16.36
N ASN A 267 13.01 -22.12 17.19
CA ASN A 267 12.67 -22.42 18.57
C ASN A 267 11.44 -23.35 18.69
N ILE A 268 10.48 -23.22 17.77
CA ILE A 268 9.32 -24.13 17.72
C ILE A 268 9.79 -25.54 17.31
N GLU A 269 10.64 -25.65 16.28
CA GLU A 269 11.17 -26.93 15.81
C GLU A 269 12.08 -27.61 16.85
N ALA A 270 12.82 -26.83 17.63
CA ALA A 270 13.64 -27.31 18.74
C ALA A 270 12.81 -27.71 19.98
N GLY A 271 11.50 -27.49 20.00
CA GLY A 271 10.63 -27.81 21.14
C GLY A 271 10.87 -26.92 22.36
N ALA A 272 11.17 -25.63 22.14
CA ALA A 272 11.39 -24.67 23.22
C ALA A 272 10.15 -24.55 24.14
N PRO A 273 10.33 -24.16 25.42
CA PRO A 273 9.23 -23.89 26.34
C PRO A 273 8.22 -22.87 25.77
N THR A 274 6.93 -23.06 26.09
CA THR A 274 5.82 -22.23 25.58
C THR A 274 5.99 -20.74 25.89
N LEU A 275 6.53 -20.39 27.06
CA LEU A 275 6.79 -19.00 27.43
C LEU A 275 7.73 -18.29 26.45
N ILE A 276 8.79 -18.97 26.00
CA ILE A 276 9.73 -18.40 25.04
C ILE A 276 9.07 -18.20 23.68
N ILE A 277 8.23 -19.15 23.26
CA ILE A 277 7.48 -19.08 22.01
C ILE A 277 6.47 -17.91 22.06
N GLU A 278 5.80 -17.72 23.19
CA GLU A 278 4.89 -16.59 23.42
C GLU A 278 5.62 -15.25 23.34
N ASP A 279 6.76 -15.10 24.04
CA ASP A 279 7.57 -13.87 24.00
C ASP A 279 8.05 -13.55 22.57
N LEU A 280 8.53 -14.55 21.83
CA LEU A 280 8.98 -14.39 20.45
C LEU A 280 7.79 -14.07 19.51
N SER A 281 6.62 -14.65 19.75
CA SER A 281 5.39 -14.36 19.02
C SER A 281 4.91 -12.94 19.23
N GLU A 282 5.00 -12.42 20.47
CA GLU A 282 4.70 -11.02 20.77
C GLU A 282 5.67 -10.06 20.07
N LEU A 283 6.96 -10.42 20.07
CA LEU A 283 7.97 -9.62 19.38
C LEU A 283 7.71 -9.60 17.87
N LEU A 284 7.32 -10.73 17.26
CA LEU A 284 6.89 -10.78 15.86
C LEU A 284 5.65 -9.88 15.63
N GLN A 285 4.64 -9.94 16.50
CA GLN A 285 3.45 -9.08 16.43
C GLN A 285 3.84 -7.60 16.50
N TYR A 286 4.79 -7.22 17.36
CA TYR A 286 5.33 -5.86 17.43
C TYR A 286 5.98 -5.43 16.11
N HIS A 287 6.85 -6.27 15.54
CA HIS A 287 7.56 -5.94 14.30
C HIS A 287 6.61 -5.80 13.11
N VAL A 288 5.61 -6.66 12.97
CA VAL A 288 4.59 -6.55 11.92
C VAL A 288 3.69 -5.33 12.14
N THR A 289 3.30 -5.05 13.39
CA THR A 289 2.47 -3.88 13.70
C THR A 289 3.15 -2.58 13.30
N THR A 290 4.41 -2.40 13.72
CA THR A 290 5.21 -1.20 13.40
C THR A 290 5.65 -1.12 11.93
N TYR A 291 5.54 -2.21 11.16
CA TYR A 291 5.73 -2.19 9.70
C TYR A 291 4.52 -1.60 8.96
N PHE A 292 3.30 -1.87 9.43
CA PHE A 292 2.09 -1.27 8.86
C PHE A 292 1.90 0.16 9.36
N ASP A 293 1.96 0.37 10.67
CA ASP A 293 1.83 1.69 11.28
C ASP A 293 2.76 1.81 12.51
N ASN A 294 3.73 2.70 12.42
CA ASN A 294 4.71 2.97 13.48
C ASN A 294 4.26 4.02 14.50
N GLU A 295 3.07 4.63 14.32
CA GLU A 295 2.49 5.65 15.21
C GLU A 295 1.28 5.10 16.00
N VAL A 296 1.16 3.77 16.09
CA VAL A 296 0.11 3.11 16.86
C VAL A 296 0.26 3.42 18.35
N SER A 297 -0.84 3.83 18.98
CA SER A 297 -0.88 4.10 20.42
C SER A 297 -0.63 2.81 21.24
N GLY A 298 0.13 2.94 22.32
CA GLY A 298 0.48 1.83 23.22
C GLY A 298 1.69 1.00 22.76
N ILE A 299 2.26 1.26 21.59
CA ILE A 299 3.46 0.58 21.10
C ILE A 299 4.63 1.57 20.99
N PRO A 300 5.84 1.24 21.47
CA PRO A 300 7.00 2.10 21.29
C PRO A 300 7.36 2.21 19.79
N PRO A 301 7.62 3.42 19.27
CA PRO A 301 7.94 3.57 17.85
C PRO A 301 9.30 2.94 17.54
N ALA A 302 9.35 2.15 16.47
CA ALA A 302 10.59 1.60 15.95
C ALA A 302 11.48 2.72 15.39
N ARG A 303 12.75 2.73 15.81
CA ARG A 303 13.74 3.74 15.47
C ARG A 303 14.94 3.10 14.80
N HIS A 304 15.58 3.85 13.92
CA HIS A 304 16.91 3.52 13.43
C HIS A 304 17.93 3.61 14.57
N ARG A 305 19.14 3.05 14.38
CA ARG A 305 20.25 3.20 15.34
C ARG A 305 20.63 4.65 15.65
N SER A 306 20.28 5.58 14.75
CA SER A 306 20.47 7.03 14.91
C SER A 306 19.40 7.70 15.77
N GLY A 307 18.40 6.96 16.26
CA GLY A 307 17.28 7.48 17.05
C GLY A 307 16.13 8.09 16.23
N ARG A 308 16.30 8.26 14.91
CA ARG A 308 15.23 8.71 14.01
C ARG A 308 14.12 7.63 13.92
N PRO A 309 12.83 7.97 14.06
CA PRO A 309 11.73 7.03 13.85
C PRO A 309 11.64 6.59 12.38
N LEU A 310 11.34 5.31 12.17
CA LEU A 310 11.17 4.73 10.84
C LEU A 310 9.85 5.20 10.21
N LYS A 311 9.88 5.51 8.91
CA LYS A 311 8.66 5.83 8.13
C LYS A 311 8.06 4.55 7.52
N SER A 312 7.04 4.01 8.19
CA SER A 312 6.33 2.78 7.77
C SER A 312 5.26 3.06 6.69
N LEU A 313 4.46 2.05 6.32
CA LEU A 313 3.46 2.16 5.23
C LEU A 313 2.43 3.26 5.50
N ALA A 314 1.87 3.34 6.71
CA ALA A 314 0.88 4.35 7.07
C ALA A 314 1.43 5.77 6.92
N GLN A 315 2.66 6.04 7.41
CA GLN A 315 3.28 7.37 7.33
C GLN A 315 3.63 7.77 5.89
N ARG A 316 3.85 6.82 4.97
CA ARG A 316 4.06 7.12 3.55
C ARG A 316 2.77 7.59 2.88
N LEU A 317 1.62 7.05 3.29
CA LEU A 317 0.33 7.36 2.68
C LEU A 317 -0.32 8.59 3.31
N LYS A 318 -0.34 8.66 4.65
CA LYS A 318 -0.99 9.70 5.45
C LYS A 318 -0.09 10.95 5.59
N GLY A 319 -0.67 12.06 6.04
CA GLY A 319 0.06 13.29 6.36
C GLY A 319 0.19 14.30 5.22
N LYS A 320 0.81 15.46 5.53
CA LYS A 320 0.98 16.57 4.58
C LYS A 320 1.95 16.24 3.45
N GLU A 321 3.03 15.53 3.77
CA GLU A 321 4.04 15.03 2.82
C GLU A 321 3.73 13.62 2.31
N GLY A 322 2.58 13.04 2.69
CA GLY A 322 2.17 11.71 2.25
C GLY A 322 1.84 11.66 0.76
N ARG A 323 1.86 10.45 0.18
CA ARG A 323 1.66 10.23 -1.27
C ARG A 323 0.34 10.80 -1.79
N PHE A 324 -0.75 10.71 -1.03
CA PHE A 324 -2.05 11.22 -1.50
C PHE A 324 -2.01 12.73 -1.76
N ARG A 325 -1.55 13.52 -0.79
CA ARG A 325 -1.53 14.98 -0.92
C ARG A 325 -0.35 15.47 -1.77
N GLY A 326 0.83 14.88 -1.59
CA GLY A 326 2.07 15.35 -2.21
C GLY A 326 2.35 14.81 -3.61
N ASN A 327 1.77 13.67 -3.98
CA ASN A 327 2.04 13.03 -5.27
C ASN A 327 0.78 12.74 -6.11
N LEU A 328 -0.41 12.61 -5.53
CA LEU A 328 -1.63 12.32 -6.30
C LEU A 328 -2.49 13.55 -6.53
N SER A 329 -2.87 14.27 -5.47
CA SER A 329 -3.73 15.47 -5.56
C SER A 329 -2.99 16.68 -6.12
N GLY A 330 -1.73 16.86 -5.75
CA GLY A 330 -0.85 17.89 -6.29
C GLY A 330 0.40 17.26 -6.85
N LYS A 331 0.78 17.64 -8.07
CA LYS A 331 2.04 17.22 -8.71
C LYS A 331 2.79 18.45 -9.15
N ARG A 332 4.12 18.36 -9.12
CA ARG A 332 4.94 19.31 -9.88
C ARG A 332 4.74 19.01 -11.36
N VAL A 333 4.52 20.04 -12.14
CA VAL A 333 4.31 19.95 -13.58
C VAL A 333 5.52 20.54 -14.29
N ASP A 334 5.95 19.87 -15.35
CA ASP A 334 6.94 20.39 -16.26
C ASP A 334 6.33 21.50 -17.13
N TYR A 335 7.15 22.20 -17.93
CA TYR A 335 6.70 23.27 -18.84
C TYR A 335 5.98 24.44 -18.15
N SER A 336 6.44 24.81 -16.95
CA SER A 336 5.95 25.98 -16.21
C SER A 336 7.09 26.92 -15.84
N ALA A 337 6.79 28.21 -15.73
CA ALA A 337 7.73 29.23 -15.28
C ALA A 337 7.04 30.20 -14.31
N ARG A 338 7.83 30.83 -13.44
CA ARG A 338 7.36 31.82 -12.46
C ARG A 338 8.34 32.97 -12.37
N THR A 339 7.82 34.20 -12.44
CA THR A 339 8.60 35.43 -12.28
C THR A 339 7.74 36.54 -11.64
N VAL A 340 8.36 37.67 -11.30
CA VAL A 340 7.70 38.88 -10.78
C VAL A 340 6.98 39.60 -11.92
N ILE A 341 5.79 40.15 -11.65
CA ILE A 341 5.00 40.91 -12.62
C ILE A 341 5.37 42.40 -12.62
N SER A 342 5.30 43.04 -13.77
CA SER A 342 5.46 44.49 -13.96
C SER A 342 4.33 45.02 -14.85
N PRO A 343 3.78 46.22 -14.58
CA PRO A 343 2.71 46.79 -15.40
C PRO A 343 3.25 47.30 -16.75
N ASP A 344 2.52 47.03 -17.84
CA ASP A 344 2.78 47.59 -19.16
C ASP A 344 1.44 48.00 -19.82
N PRO A 345 1.16 49.31 -20.01
CA PRO A 345 -0.10 49.77 -20.59
C PRO A 345 -0.16 49.66 -22.11
N ASN A 346 0.91 49.23 -22.78
CA ASN A 346 0.94 49.13 -24.25
C ASN A 346 0.45 47.77 -24.77
N LEU A 347 0.26 46.79 -23.90
CA LEU A 347 -0.24 45.46 -24.25
C LEU A 347 -1.78 45.45 -24.23
N ASP A 348 -2.38 44.70 -25.15
CA ASP A 348 -3.82 44.49 -25.14
C ASP A 348 -4.24 43.65 -23.91
N ILE A 349 -5.53 43.69 -23.56
CA ILE A 349 -6.11 42.99 -22.40
C ILE A 349 -5.86 41.47 -22.48
N ASN A 350 -5.77 40.92 -23.70
CA ASN A 350 -5.55 39.50 -23.94
C ASN A 350 -4.06 39.11 -24.08
N GLU A 351 -3.14 40.07 -24.00
CA GLU A 351 -1.71 39.84 -24.20
C GLU A 351 -0.95 39.72 -22.88
N VAL A 352 0.16 38.97 -22.90
CA VAL A 352 1.06 38.84 -21.77
C VAL A 352 2.51 38.95 -22.23
N GLY A 353 3.27 39.86 -21.61
CA GLY A 353 4.69 40.01 -21.87
C GLY A 353 5.48 38.83 -21.29
N VAL A 354 6.04 37.98 -22.17
CA VAL A 354 6.91 36.87 -21.76
C VAL A 354 8.36 37.25 -21.99
N PRO A 355 9.23 37.21 -20.95
CA PRO A 355 10.65 37.45 -21.12
C PRO A 355 11.27 36.49 -22.14
N VAL A 356 12.14 37.00 -23.02
CA VAL A 356 12.81 36.20 -24.07
C VAL A 356 13.55 35.00 -23.47
N HIS A 357 14.12 35.13 -22.27
CA HIS A 357 14.77 34.04 -21.56
C HIS A 357 13.84 32.86 -21.20
N ILE A 358 12.57 33.15 -20.92
CA ILE A 358 11.55 32.13 -20.67
C ILE A 358 11.07 31.56 -22.00
N ALA A 359 10.85 32.42 -23.00
CA ALA A 359 10.40 32.02 -24.33
C ALA A 359 11.38 31.07 -25.05
N THR A 360 12.69 31.22 -24.82
CA THR A 360 13.71 30.30 -25.38
C THR A 360 13.85 28.98 -24.63
N ARG A 361 13.21 28.81 -23.46
CA ARG A 361 13.29 27.56 -22.66
C ARG A 361 12.02 26.75 -22.72
N LEU A 362 10.87 27.42 -22.69
CA LEU A 362 9.57 26.77 -22.84
C LEU A 362 9.32 26.50 -24.32
N THR A 363 8.95 25.26 -24.63
CA THR A 363 8.68 24.84 -25.99
C THR A 363 7.25 24.38 -26.19
N VAL A 364 6.75 24.61 -27.41
CA VAL A 364 5.47 24.11 -27.87
C VAL A 364 5.74 23.05 -28.94
N PRO A 365 5.24 21.81 -28.77
CA PRO A 365 5.36 20.79 -29.80
C PRO A 365 4.39 21.10 -30.93
N GLU A 366 4.92 21.45 -32.10
CA GLU A 366 4.14 21.71 -33.29
C GLU A 366 4.35 20.59 -34.32
N THR A 367 3.25 20.00 -34.79
CA THR A 367 3.31 18.95 -35.81
C THR A 367 3.55 19.62 -37.17
N VAL A 368 4.53 19.11 -37.90
CA VAL A 368 4.84 19.58 -39.25
C VAL A 368 3.75 19.10 -40.19
N THR A 369 3.17 20.06 -40.89
CA THR A 369 2.18 19.90 -41.95
C THR A 369 2.70 20.58 -43.21
N GLU A 370 2.06 20.36 -44.34
CA GLU A 370 2.44 21.02 -45.60
C GLU A 370 2.36 22.55 -45.51
N ARG A 371 1.55 23.10 -44.60
CA ARG A 371 1.34 24.54 -44.46
C ARG A 371 2.43 25.24 -43.65
N ASN A 372 2.93 24.62 -42.59
CA ASN A 372 3.92 25.22 -41.67
C ASN A 372 5.35 24.73 -41.92
N ILE A 373 5.58 23.85 -42.90
CA ILE A 373 6.89 23.24 -43.16
C ILE A 373 8.01 24.27 -43.39
N GLU A 374 7.73 25.35 -44.14
CA GLU A 374 8.71 26.40 -44.41
C GLU A 374 9.07 27.20 -43.15
N GLU A 375 8.08 27.45 -42.29
CA GLU A 375 8.27 28.14 -41.03
C GLU A 375 9.11 27.28 -40.07
N MET A 376 8.76 26.01 -39.92
CA MET A 376 9.50 25.06 -39.08
C MET A 376 10.95 24.91 -39.52
N ARG A 377 11.21 24.90 -40.84
CA ARG A 377 12.58 24.92 -41.38
C ARG A 377 13.38 26.13 -40.91
N ARG A 378 12.79 27.33 -40.95
CA ARG A 378 13.46 28.57 -40.49
C ARG A 378 13.77 28.51 -38.99
N LEU A 379 12.84 28.04 -38.17
CA LEU A 379 13.03 27.92 -36.72
C LEU A 379 14.17 26.97 -36.35
N ILE A 380 14.33 25.88 -37.11
CA ILE A 380 15.38 24.90 -36.88
C ILE A 380 16.75 25.41 -37.32
N ILE A 381 16.80 26.18 -38.40
CA ILE A 381 18.03 26.86 -38.84
C ILE A 381 18.49 27.87 -37.78
N ASN A 382 17.56 28.65 -37.21
CA ASN A 382 17.86 29.59 -36.12
C ASN A 382 18.40 28.88 -34.86
N GLY A 383 17.93 27.65 -34.61
CA GLY A 383 18.41 26.79 -33.53
C GLY A 383 17.94 27.22 -32.13
N PRO A 384 18.58 26.70 -31.06
CA PRO A 384 18.05 26.81 -29.70
C PRO A 384 18.34 28.15 -29.00
N TYR A 385 19.34 28.92 -29.46
CA TYR A 385 19.79 30.13 -28.74
C TYR A 385 19.19 31.43 -29.26
N LYS A 386 18.70 31.44 -30.51
CA LYS A 386 18.12 32.64 -31.15
C LYS A 386 16.60 32.52 -31.17
N HIS A 387 15.90 33.52 -30.64
CA HIS A 387 14.45 33.61 -30.74
C HIS A 387 14.05 34.39 -32.01
N PRO A 388 13.07 33.90 -32.81
CA PRO A 388 12.36 32.63 -32.69
C PRO A 388 13.18 31.44 -33.22
N GLY A 389 13.10 30.30 -32.53
CA GLY A 389 13.95 29.13 -32.78
C GLY A 389 13.33 27.83 -32.25
N ALA A 390 14.11 26.76 -32.15
CA ALA A 390 13.65 25.45 -31.68
C ALA A 390 14.74 24.68 -30.90
N LEU A 391 14.32 23.84 -29.95
CA LEU A 391 15.24 23.01 -29.15
C LEU A 391 15.29 21.54 -29.58
N TYR A 392 14.15 20.96 -29.95
CA TYR A 392 14.05 19.53 -30.25
C TYR A 392 13.28 19.26 -31.52
N ILE A 393 13.64 18.15 -32.18
CA ILE A 393 12.89 17.56 -33.28
C ILE A 393 12.56 16.12 -32.88
N ILE A 394 11.29 15.74 -32.96
CA ILE A 394 10.83 14.38 -32.77
C ILE A 394 10.49 13.83 -34.15
N ARG A 395 11.16 12.74 -34.52
CA ARG A 395 10.88 12.02 -35.77
C ARG A 395 9.59 11.20 -35.65
N PRO A 396 8.98 10.78 -36.76
CA PRO A 396 7.85 9.84 -36.75
C PRO A 396 8.14 8.54 -35.97
N ASP A 397 9.41 8.11 -35.92
CA ASP A 397 9.89 6.97 -35.13
C ASP A 397 9.88 7.21 -33.60
N GLY A 398 9.53 8.41 -33.13
CA GLY A 398 9.55 8.79 -31.71
C GLY A 398 10.94 9.17 -31.18
N LYS A 399 11.99 9.11 -31.99
CA LYS A 399 13.34 9.55 -31.59
C LYS A 399 13.41 11.06 -31.49
N ARG A 400 13.79 11.55 -30.30
CA ARG A 400 14.00 12.99 -30.01
C ARG A 400 15.45 13.38 -30.28
N VAL A 401 15.65 14.32 -31.20
CA VAL A 401 16.94 14.91 -31.58
C VAL A 401 17.06 16.27 -30.90
N ARG A 402 18.16 16.50 -30.17
CA ARG A 402 18.45 17.79 -29.53
C ARG A 402 19.24 18.68 -30.48
N LEU A 403 18.73 19.88 -30.80
CA LEU A 403 19.35 20.79 -31.76
C LEU A 403 20.63 21.48 -31.24
N GLU A 404 20.87 21.44 -29.93
CA GLU A 404 22.09 21.93 -29.30
C GLU A 404 23.35 21.21 -29.81
N PHE A 405 23.28 19.90 -30.03
CA PHE A 405 24.42 19.06 -30.42
C PHE A 405 24.51 18.81 -31.94
N VAL A 406 23.63 19.43 -32.73
CA VAL A 406 23.62 19.27 -34.19
C VAL A 406 24.53 20.33 -34.80
N THR A 407 25.59 19.88 -35.48
CA THR A 407 26.52 20.74 -36.22
C THR A 407 25.90 21.34 -37.47
N ASP A 408 25.30 20.50 -38.33
CA ASP A 408 24.71 20.93 -39.61
C ASP A 408 23.18 21.03 -39.50
N ARG A 409 22.68 22.18 -39.03
CA ARG A 409 21.23 22.42 -38.85
C ARG A 409 20.46 22.51 -40.17
N GLU A 410 21.10 22.99 -41.24
CA GLU A 410 20.50 23.12 -42.57
C GLU A 410 20.12 21.77 -43.18
N LYS A 411 20.99 20.75 -43.03
CA LYS A 411 20.70 19.39 -43.49
C LYS A 411 19.51 18.79 -42.74
N VAL A 412 19.44 19.04 -41.43
CA VAL A 412 18.33 18.56 -40.61
C VAL A 412 17.04 19.26 -40.98
N ALA A 413 17.07 20.57 -41.25
CA ALA A 413 15.90 21.32 -41.72
C ALA A 413 15.40 20.83 -43.09
N ALA A 414 16.30 20.53 -44.02
CA ALA A 414 15.95 20.01 -45.33
C ALA A 414 15.28 18.62 -45.26
N ALA A 415 15.68 17.79 -44.29
CA ALA A 415 15.17 16.44 -44.09
C ALA A 415 13.80 16.37 -43.39
N ILE A 416 13.18 17.50 -43.08
CA ILE A 416 11.86 17.53 -42.42
C ILE A 416 10.76 17.28 -43.44
N GLU A 417 9.86 16.40 -43.06
CA GLU A 417 8.66 16.01 -43.81
C GLU A 417 7.41 16.16 -42.92
N PRO A 418 6.20 16.20 -43.51
CA PRO A 418 4.96 16.14 -42.74
C PRO A 418 4.92 14.92 -41.81
N GLY A 419 4.48 15.13 -40.56
CA GLY A 419 4.46 14.10 -39.51
C GLY A 419 5.64 14.13 -38.53
N PHE A 420 6.66 14.97 -38.79
CA PHE A 420 7.64 15.34 -37.77
C PHE A 420 7.00 16.25 -36.73
N ILE A 421 7.56 16.31 -35.51
CA ILE A 421 7.15 17.28 -34.49
C ILE A 421 8.36 18.14 -34.13
N VAL A 422 8.18 19.45 -34.15
CA VAL A 422 9.21 20.44 -33.82
C VAL A 422 8.83 21.11 -32.52
N GLU A 423 9.70 21.05 -31.51
CA GLU A 423 9.53 21.79 -30.26
C GLU A 423 10.14 23.18 -30.43
N ARG A 424 9.32 24.13 -30.88
CA ARG A 424 9.72 25.53 -31.09
C ARG A 424 9.61 26.35 -29.80
N HIS A 425 10.34 27.46 -29.75
CA HIS A 425 10.16 28.51 -28.73
C HIS A 425 8.70 29.01 -28.73
N LEU A 426 8.27 29.56 -27.59
CA LEU A 426 6.95 30.19 -27.41
C LEU A 426 6.63 31.19 -28.52
#